data_AF-A0AAD6B493-F1
#
_entry.id   AF-A0AAD6B493-F1
#
_cell.length_a   1.000
_cell.length_b   1.000
_cell.length_c   1.000
_cell.angle_alpha   90.00
_cell.angle_beta   90.00
_cell.angle_gamma   90.00
#
_symmetry.space_group_name_H-M   'P 1'
#
loop_
_entity.id
_entity.type
_entity.pdbx_description
1 polymer ?
#
loop_
_entity_poly.entity_id
_entity_poly.type
_entity_poly.pdbx_seq_one_letter_code
_entity_poly.pdbx_strand_id
1 'polypeptide(L)'
;FVLPHTRGSSHGQTRIIRKAYEQDFYTQMMDECYKLWSQLEREAGVTLYRQTGLLVMGPEHSDSYLLYKNTMERNNVPMVILTPENFSQHIPNVILAEGDGALVDINAGVLYADRALKTVQGQFQKLGGVIRDKEKVTDITPGPVVTVSTSAGIYRAKSLVITAGPWANKLLAHIGLQLPLKVEKMNVCYWKEKVPGTYDVKKRFPCFLLTEGEESDRHIYGLPSNEYPGLVKICFHIGAETDPDHRDKQTDRSDIGILQHFVARCFPGLIPEPAVVESCMYTLTPDSHFVLDCHPAYSNIVFGAGFSGHGFKFGPIIGKLLCELSLGEVPSYDLSPFRIRRFQGNTKSAL
;
A
#
# COMPACT_ATOMS: atom_id res chain seq x y z
N PHE A 1 6.14 -18.07 9.33
CA PHE A 1 7.37 -17.75 8.57
C PHE A 1 8.42 -17.17 9.51
N VAL A 2 9.71 -17.22 9.15
CA VAL A 2 10.74 -16.38 9.83
C VAL A 2 10.49 -14.93 9.47
N LEU A 3 10.68 -14.00 10.41
CA LEU A 3 10.63 -12.57 10.10
C LEU A 3 12.04 -12.02 9.83
N PRO A 4 12.25 -11.18 8.81
CA PRO A 4 11.31 -10.81 7.74
C PRO A 4 11.12 -11.95 6.71
N HIS A 5 9.99 -11.96 5.99
CA HIS A 5 9.72 -12.91 4.89
C HIS A 5 9.14 -12.22 3.65
N THR A 6 9.28 -12.88 2.49
CA THR A 6 8.77 -12.44 1.17
C THR A 6 7.39 -12.99 0.83
N ARG A 7 6.78 -13.72 1.76
CA ARG A 7 5.47 -14.36 1.58
C ARG A 7 4.27 -13.41 1.78
N GLY A 8 4.47 -12.20 2.31
CA GLY A 8 3.39 -11.27 2.65
C GLY A 8 3.15 -10.19 1.60
N SER A 9 2.67 -9.03 2.07
CA SER A 9 2.41 -7.83 1.24
C SER A 9 3.31 -6.64 1.62
N SER A 10 4.16 -6.81 2.64
CA SER A 10 4.99 -5.76 3.22
C SER A 10 6.48 -5.88 2.85
N HIS A 11 6.88 -6.93 2.12
CA HIS A 11 8.26 -7.13 1.65
C HIS A 11 8.63 -6.26 0.45
N GLY A 12 9.85 -6.38 -0.04
CA GLY A 12 10.44 -5.44 -0.99
C GLY A 12 10.96 -4.20 -0.26
N GLN A 13 11.82 -3.42 -0.92
CA GLN A 13 12.59 -2.40 -0.21
C GLN A 13 11.85 -1.06 -0.14
N THR A 14 10.94 -0.77 -1.08
CA THR A 14 10.29 0.56 -1.14
C THR A 14 8.79 0.53 -1.41
N ARG A 15 8.12 1.60 -0.96
CA ARG A 15 6.72 1.96 -1.21
C ARG A 15 6.59 3.45 -1.47
N ILE A 16 5.58 3.84 -2.25
CA ILE A 16 5.18 5.24 -2.39
C ILE A 16 4.50 5.69 -1.11
N ILE A 17 4.86 6.87 -0.60
CA ILE A 17 4.09 7.65 0.37
C ILE A 17 3.61 8.93 -0.31
N ARG A 18 2.33 9.29 -0.17
CA ARG A 18 1.69 10.40 -0.91
C ARG A 18 0.49 10.97 -0.16
N LYS A 19 0.19 12.24 -0.37
CA LYS A 19 -1.07 12.91 0.00
C LYS A 19 -2.05 12.97 -1.16
N ALA A 20 -1.58 12.97 -2.41
CA ALA A 20 -2.45 12.89 -3.59
C ALA A 20 -3.35 11.66 -3.50
N TYR A 21 -4.66 11.82 -3.32
CA TYR A 21 -5.68 10.77 -3.24
C TYR A 21 -6.97 11.30 -3.86
N GLU A 22 -7.83 10.39 -4.32
CA GLU A 22 -9.17 10.73 -4.83
C GLU A 22 -10.18 11.04 -3.71
N GLN A 23 -9.94 10.54 -2.49
CA GLN A 23 -10.85 10.69 -1.36
C GLN A 23 -10.24 11.59 -0.28
N ASP A 24 -10.99 12.58 0.19
CA ASP A 24 -10.53 13.56 1.20
C ASP A 24 -10.05 12.87 2.48
N PHE A 25 -10.77 11.86 2.96
CA PHE A 25 -10.44 11.19 4.22
C PHE A 25 -9.06 10.51 4.20
N TYR A 26 -8.59 10.00 3.05
CA TYR A 26 -7.22 9.49 2.95
C TYR A 26 -6.20 10.62 2.98
N THR A 27 -6.44 11.69 2.22
CA THR A 27 -5.57 12.88 2.20
C THR A 27 -5.39 13.48 3.60
N GLN A 28 -6.48 13.60 4.35
CA GLN A 28 -6.49 14.14 5.72
C GLN A 28 -5.70 13.26 6.70
N MET A 29 -5.86 11.93 6.62
CA MET A 29 -5.08 11.00 7.45
C MET A 29 -3.57 11.06 7.18
N MET A 30 -3.16 11.47 5.98
CA MET A 30 -1.74 11.49 5.62
C MET A 30 -0.93 12.50 6.42
N ASP A 31 -1.51 13.61 6.87
CA ASP A 31 -0.81 14.59 7.71
C ASP A 31 -0.28 13.97 9.00
N GLU A 32 -1.10 13.17 9.67
CA GLU A 32 -0.66 12.42 10.85
C GLU A 32 0.26 11.27 10.49
N CYS A 33 0.05 10.60 9.36
CA CYS A 33 0.98 9.56 8.89
C CYS A 33 2.41 10.11 8.75
N TYR A 34 2.61 11.27 8.12
CA TYR A 34 3.94 11.88 7.99
C TYR A 34 4.54 12.23 9.36
N LYS A 35 3.73 12.75 10.29
CA LYS A 35 4.18 13.04 11.66
C LYS A 35 4.65 11.78 12.38
N LEU A 36 3.87 10.69 12.30
CA LEU A 36 4.19 9.41 12.94
C LEU A 36 5.41 8.73 12.31
N TRP A 37 5.56 8.76 10.98
CA TRP A 37 6.77 8.27 10.33
C TRP A 37 8.02 9.06 10.75
N SER A 38 7.92 10.39 10.78
CA SER A 38 9.01 11.26 11.22
C SER A 38 9.35 11.05 12.71
N GLN A 39 8.34 10.81 13.55
CA GLN A 39 8.57 10.45 14.95
C GLN A 39 9.35 9.14 15.07
N LEU A 40 8.94 8.09 14.34
CA LEU A 40 9.63 6.80 14.34
C LEU A 40 11.09 6.93 13.86
N GLU A 41 11.34 7.74 12.82
CA GLU A 41 12.71 8.04 12.36
C GLU A 41 13.57 8.64 13.47
N ARG A 42 13.04 9.63 14.21
CA ARG A 42 13.76 10.28 15.32
C ARG A 42 14.03 9.33 16.48
N GLU A 43 13.03 8.57 16.90
CA GLU A 43 13.13 7.62 18.03
C GLU A 43 14.08 6.45 17.73
N ALA A 44 14.15 6.03 16.46
CA ALA A 44 15.00 4.93 16.05
C ALA A 44 16.37 5.35 15.50
N GLY A 45 16.56 6.62 15.18
CA GLY A 45 17.80 7.13 14.56
C GLY A 45 18.04 6.57 13.16
N VAL A 46 16.99 6.34 12.38
CA VAL A 46 17.08 5.76 11.03
C VAL A 46 16.29 6.59 10.02
N THR A 47 16.75 6.63 8.77
CA THR A 47 15.98 7.22 7.67
C THR A 47 15.04 6.18 7.06
N LEU A 48 13.75 6.45 7.15
CA LEU A 48 12.64 5.68 6.60
C LEU A 48 12.01 6.36 5.39
N TYR A 49 12.07 7.69 5.31
CA TYR A 49 11.41 8.47 4.27
C TYR A 49 12.41 9.29 3.45
N ARG A 50 12.19 9.35 2.14
CA ARG A 50 12.90 10.24 1.23
C ARG A 50 11.90 10.99 0.34
N GLN A 51 11.90 12.31 0.49
CA GLN A 51 11.10 13.20 -0.33
C GLN A 51 11.65 13.27 -1.76
N THR A 52 10.89 12.70 -2.69
CA THR A 52 11.16 12.74 -4.14
C THR A 52 10.04 13.42 -4.91
N GLY A 53 8.90 13.68 -4.27
CA GLY A 53 7.64 14.01 -4.92
C GLY A 53 6.96 12.79 -5.54
N LEU A 54 5.70 13.00 -5.94
CA LEU A 54 4.92 12.09 -6.75
C LEU A 54 4.37 12.86 -7.94
N LEU A 55 4.81 12.46 -9.13
CA LEU A 55 4.22 12.90 -10.39
C LEU A 55 2.94 12.09 -10.66
N VAL A 56 1.80 12.77 -10.68
CA VAL A 56 0.51 12.20 -11.09
C VAL A 56 0.24 12.64 -12.52
N MET A 57 0.00 11.68 -13.40
CA MET A 57 -0.28 11.90 -14.83
C MET A 57 -1.58 11.19 -15.22
N GLY A 58 -2.20 11.65 -16.30
CA GLY A 58 -3.35 11.02 -16.95
C GLY A 58 -4.11 12.02 -17.82
N PRO A 59 -5.14 11.60 -18.56
CA PRO A 59 -5.88 12.49 -19.45
C PRO A 59 -6.44 13.67 -18.67
N GLU A 60 -6.16 14.89 -19.13
CA GLU A 60 -6.41 16.14 -18.37
C GLU A 60 -7.89 16.31 -17.98
N HIS A 61 -8.79 15.73 -18.78
CA HIS A 61 -10.23 15.82 -18.60
C HIS A 61 -10.86 14.52 -18.06
N SER A 62 -10.05 13.53 -17.68
CA SER A 62 -10.57 12.31 -17.06
C SER A 62 -11.10 12.55 -15.65
N ASP A 63 -12.13 11.81 -15.27
CA ASP A 63 -12.71 11.88 -13.93
C ASP A 63 -11.67 11.55 -12.85
N SER A 64 -10.82 10.54 -13.06
CA SER A 64 -9.81 10.14 -12.08
C SER A 64 -8.75 11.24 -11.89
N TYR A 65 -8.16 11.76 -12.97
CA TYR A 65 -7.14 12.83 -12.86
C TYR A 65 -7.72 14.10 -12.21
N LEU A 66 -8.91 14.53 -12.63
CA LEU A 66 -9.59 15.67 -12.03
C LEU A 66 -9.93 15.43 -10.56
N LEU A 67 -10.29 14.21 -10.17
CA LEU A 67 -10.59 13.89 -8.78
C LEU A 67 -9.34 13.97 -7.88
N TYR A 68 -8.18 13.52 -8.35
CA TYR A 68 -6.90 13.74 -7.66
C TYR A 68 -6.61 15.24 -7.50
N LYS A 69 -6.67 16.00 -8.60
CA LYS A 69 -6.42 17.46 -8.60
C LYS A 69 -7.35 18.20 -7.64
N ASN A 70 -8.65 18.00 -7.78
CA ASN A 70 -9.67 18.68 -6.98
C ASN A 70 -9.55 18.32 -5.49
N THR A 71 -9.27 17.05 -5.17
CA THR A 71 -9.09 16.63 -3.77
C THR A 71 -7.84 17.25 -3.15
N MET A 72 -6.74 17.33 -3.91
CA MET A 72 -5.53 18.01 -3.45
C MET A 72 -5.77 19.50 -3.21
N GLU A 73 -6.47 20.19 -4.12
CA GLU A 73 -6.85 21.60 -3.97
C GLU A 73 -7.72 21.82 -2.73
N ARG A 74 -8.80 21.04 -2.57
CA ARG A 74 -9.71 21.15 -1.41
C ARG A 74 -9.01 20.94 -0.08
N ASN A 75 -8.03 20.02 -0.03
CA ASN A 75 -7.27 19.71 1.19
C ASN A 75 -6.00 20.57 1.33
N ASN A 76 -5.82 21.60 0.49
CA ASN A 76 -4.65 22.48 0.49
C ASN A 76 -3.32 21.72 0.46
N VAL A 77 -3.27 20.61 -0.29
CA VAL A 77 -2.02 19.85 -0.49
C VAL A 77 -1.08 20.69 -1.36
N PRO A 78 0.13 21.02 -0.89
CA PRO A 78 1.10 21.74 -1.71
C PRO A 78 1.41 20.95 -2.99
N MET A 79 1.10 21.55 -4.14
CA MET A 79 1.27 20.89 -5.44
C MET A 79 1.81 21.83 -6.50
N VAL A 80 2.45 21.25 -7.52
CA VAL A 80 2.90 21.95 -8.72
C VAL A 80 2.19 21.35 -9.92
N ILE A 81 1.43 22.14 -10.66
CA ILE A 81 0.87 21.72 -11.95
C ILE A 81 1.94 21.97 -13.01
N LEU A 82 2.22 20.96 -13.82
CA LEU A 82 3.17 21.03 -14.93
C LEU A 82 2.39 21.19 -16.23
N THR A 83 2.76 22.19 -17.02
CA THR A 83 2.19 22.38 -18.35
C THR A 83 3.01 21.60 -19.37
N PRO A 84 2.45 21.25 -20.55
CA PRO A 84 3.22 20.59 -21.60
C PRO A 84 4.54 21.30 -21.94
N GLU A 85 4.57 22.63 -21.89
CA GLU A 85 5.74 23.45 -22.23
C GLU A 85 6.88 23.34 -21.20
N ASN A 86 6.56 23.15 -19.92
CA ASN A 86 7.56 23.09 -18.84
C ASN A 86 7.80 21.66 -18.31
N PHE A 87 6.97 20.68 -18.70
CA PHE A 87 7.07 19.31 -18.20
C PHE A 87 8.46 18.71 -18.40
N SER A 88 9.02 18.79 -19.61
CA SER A 88 10.33 18.20 -19.94
C SER A 88 11.50 18.87 -19.21
N GLN A 89 11.34 20.13 -18.80
CA GLN A 89 12.34 20.85 -18.02
C GLN A 89 12.35 20.37 -16.56
N HIS A 90 11.17 20.07 -16.01
CA HIS A 90 11.01 19.61 -14.62
C HIS A 90 11.20 18.10 -14.47
N ILE A 91 10.69 17.32 -15.43
CA ILE A 91 10.73 15.85 -15.45
C ILE A 91 11.45 15.39 -16.73
N PRO A 92 12.79 15.54 -16.79
CA PRO A 92 13.54 15.13 -17.97
C PRO A 92 13.50 13.61 -18.15
N ASN A 93 13.58 13.16 -19.41
CA ASN A 93 13.57 11.75 -19.82
C ASN A 93 12.25 11.00 -19.54
N VAL A 94 11.16 11.74 -19.38
CA VAL A 94 9.79 11.21 -19.38
C VAL A 94 9.02 11.90 -20.50
N ILE A 95 8.20 11.14 -21.22
CA ILE A 95 7.31 11.66 -22.26
C ILE A 95 5.90 11.67 -21.69
N LEU A 96 5.29 12.86 -21.67
CA LEU A 96 3.87 13.05 -21.37
C LEU A 96 3.06 12.86 -22.65
N ALA A 97 1.94 12.13 -22.57
CA ALA A 97 1.09 11.91 -23.74
C ALA A 97 0.39 13.21 -24.17
N GLU A 98 0.01 13.32 -25.44
CA GLU A 98 -0.82 14.42 -25.89
C GLU A 98 -2.20 14.35 -25.21
N GLY A 99 -2.64 15.46 -24.62
CA GLY A 99 -3.90 15.52 -23.86
C GLY A 99 -3.80 15.06 -22.39
N ASP A 100 -2.64 14.57 -21.95
CA ASP A 100 -2.40 14.27 -20.54
C ASP A 100 -2.06 15.53 -19.74
N GLY A 101 -2.62 15.64 -18.54
CA GLY A 101 -2.21 16.57 -17.52
C GLY A 101 -1.13 15.99 -16.61
N ALA A 102 -0.37 16.86 -15.95
CA ALA A 102 0.61 16.46 -14.95
C ALA A 102 0.56 17.38 -13.72
N LEU A 103 0.58 16.77 -12.53
CA LEU A 103 0.75 17.48 -11.25
C LEU A 103 1.73 16.76 -10.34
N VAL A 104 2.35 17.49 -9.42
CA VAL A 104 3.32 16.96 -8.48
C VAL A 104 2.86 17.21 -7.05
N ASP A 105 2.60 16.14 -6.29
CA ASP A 105 2.56 16.20 -4.83
C ASP A 105 3.99 16.33 -4.32
N ILE A 106 4.36 17.51 -3.84
CA ILE A 106 5.74 17.79 -3.44
C ILE A 106 6.11 17.09 -2.13
N ASN A 107 5.13 16.71 -1.30
CA ASN A 107 5.36 16.05 -0.02
C ASN A 107 5.55 14.55 -0.16
N ALA A 108 5.23 13.98 -1.32
CA ALA A 108 5.34 12.55 -1.54
C ALA A 108 6.78 12.06 -1.71
N GLY A 109 6.94 10.75 -1.72
CA GLY A 109 8.17 10.13 -2.18
C GLY A 109 8.31 8.65 -1.84
N VAL A 110 9.52 8.26 -1.47
CA VAL A 110 9.91 6.88 -1.21
C VAL A 110 9.92 6.62 0.28
N LEU A 111 9.18 5.60 0.71
CA LEU A 111 9.25 5.03 2.05
C LEU A 111 10.01 3.69 1.98
N TYR A 112 11.09 3.56 2.76
CA TYR A 112 11.93 2.36 2.82
C TYR A 112 11.25 1.29 3.68
N ALA A 113 10.50 0.42 3.03
CA ALA A 113 9.57 -0.52 3.66
C ALA A 113 10.26 -1.58 4.52
N ASP A 114 11.38 -2.13 4.05
CA ASP A 114 12.16 -3.12 4.78
C ASP A 114 12.77 -2.53 6.07
N ARG A 115 13.27 -1.29 5.99
CA ARG A 115 13.77 -0.53 7.14
C ARG A 115 12.63 -0.21 8.10
N ALA A 116 11.49 0.25 7.59
CA ALA A 116 10.32 0.59 8.40
C ALA A 116 9.83 -0.63 9.20
N LEU A 117 9.69 -1.80 8.56
CA LEU A 117 9.30 -3.04 9.24
C LEU A 117 10.28 -3.44 10.35
N LYS A 118 11.58 -3.48 10.04
CA LYS A 118 12.62 -3.79 11.03
C LYS A 118 12.60 -2.80 12.20
N THR A 119 12.36 -1.52 11.90
CA THR A 119 12.33 -0.45 12.90
C THR A 119 11.14 -0.58 13.83
N VAL A 120 9.93 -0.78 13.30
CA VAL A 120 8.72 -0.99 14.11
C VAL A 120 8.86 -2.23 14.98
N GLN A 121 9.37 -3.34 14.44
CA GLN A 121 9.61 -4.57 15.22
C GLN A 121 10.61 -4.34 16.34
N GLY A 122 11.74 -3.68 16.04
CA GLY A 122 12.76 -3.36 17.02
C GLY A 122 12.26 -2.43 18.13
N GLN A 123 11.48 -1.40 17.80
CA GLN A 123 10.89 -0.51 18.80
C GLN A 123 9.85 -1.23 19.66
N PHE A 124 8.99 -2.06 19.06
CA PHE A 124 8.03 -2.87 19.81
C PHE A 124 8.71 -3.77 20.84
N GLN A 125 9.79 -4.46 20.46
CA GLN A 125 10.56 -5.30 21.38
C GLN A 125 11.29 -4.50 22.46
N LYS A 126 11.88 -3.34 22.13
CA LYS A 126 12.51 -2.44 23.11
C LYS A 126 11.53 -1.97 24.19
N LEU A 127 10.26 -1.80 23.83
CA LEU A 127 9.19 -1.43 24.74
C LEU A 127 8.59 -2.63 25.53
N GLY A 128 9.19 -3.82 25.42
CA GLY A 128 8.77 -5.03 26.12
C GLY A 128 7.80 -5.94 25.35
N GLY A 129 7.49 -5.60 24.11
CA GLY A 129 6.67 -6.43 23.22
C GLY A 129 7.37 -7.73 22.85
N VAL A 130 6.59 -8.81 22.72
CA VAL A 130 7.10 -10.14 22.34
C VAL A 130 6.67 -10.47 20.92
N ILE A 131 7.65 -10.78 20.05
CA ILE A 131 7.41 -11.24 18.69
C ILE A 131 7.62 -12.76 18.63
N ARG A 132 6.62 -13.48 18.12
CA ARG A 132 6.68 -14.91 17.84
C ARG A 132 6.62 -15.12 16.33
N ASP A 133 7.71 -15.58 15.75
CA ASP A 133 7.76 -15.98 14.34
C ASP A 133 7.62 -17.51 14.21
N LYS A 134 7.52 -18.02 12.98
CA LYS A 134 7.28 -19.45 12.66
C LYS A 134 6.05 -20.07 13.34
N GLU A 135 5.15 -19.26 13.87
CA GLU A 135 4.03 -19.71 14.69
C GLU A 135 2.72 -19.33 14.02
N LYS A 136 2.05 -20.33 13.41
CA LYS A 136 0.79 -20.12 12.71
C LYS A 136 -0.35 -20.19 13.71
N VAL A 137 -1.25 -19.22 13.71
CA VAL A 137 -2.54 -19.32 14.40
C VAL A 137 -3.39 -20.39 13.72
N THR A 138 -3.89 -21.33 14.51
CA THR A 138 -4.69 -22.48 14.05
C THR A 138 -6.13 -22.44 14.53
N ASP A 139 -6.42 -21.72 15.62
CA ASP A 139 -7.79 -21.51 16.09
C ASP A 139 -7.91 -20.24 16.95
N ILE A 140 -9.10 -19.64 16.97
CA ILE A 140 -9.43 -18.49 17.80
C ILE A 140 -10.77 -18.78 18.48
N THR A 141 -10.77 -18.88 19.81
CA THR A 141 -11.99 -19.01 20.61
C THR A 141 -12.33 -17.64 21.22
N PRO A 142 -13.45 -17.00 20.83
CA PRO A 142 -13.84 -15.71 21.35
C PRO A 142 -14.42 -15.80 22.77
N GLY A 143 -14.37 -14.70 23.52
CA GLY A 143 -14.91 -14.58 24.87
C GLY A 143 -14.38 -13.34 25.59
N PRO A 144 -14.77 -13.11 26.86
CA PRO A 144 -14.23 -12.01 27.67
C PRO A 144 -12.70 -12.05 27.79
N VAL A 145 -12.14 -13.26 27.75
CA VAL A 145 -10.72 -13.51 27.50
C VAL A 145 -10.64 -14.34 26.22
N VAL A 146 -9.98 -13.79 25.20
CA VAL A 146 -9.81 -14.46 23.91
C VAL A 146 -8.71 -15.51 24.05
N THR A 147 -8.97 -16.72 23.56
CA THR A 147 -7.98 -17.80 23.51
C THR A 147 -7.52 -17.99 22.06
N VAL A 148 -6.20 -17.92 21.83
CA VAL A 148 -5.58 -18.12 20.51
C VAL A 148 -4.73 -19.38 20.58
N SER A 149 -5.09 -20.38 19.78
CA SER A 149 -4.30 -21.60 19.60
C SER A 149 -3.40 -21.45 18.39
N THR A 150 -2.15 -21.87 18.51
CA THR A 150 -1.14 -21.81 17.46
C THR A 150 -0.50 -23.18 17.24
N SER A 151 0.36 -23.28 16.22
CA SER A 151 1.20 -24.45 15.99
C SER A 151 2.23 -24.74 17.10
N ALA A 152 2.42 -23.84 18.08
CA ALA A 152 3.44 -23.98 19.11
C ALA A 152 2.92 -23.77 20.55
N GLY A 153 1.69 -23.27 20.73
CA GLY A 153 1.16 -23.00 22.06
C GLY A 153 -0.26 -22.43 22.06
N ILE A 154 -0.70 -22.04 23.26
CA ILE A 154 -2.00 -21.42 23.50
C ILE A 154 -1.76 -20.13 24.29
N TYR A 155 -2.37 -19.03 23.81
CA TYR A 155 -2.28 -17.72 24.43
C TYR A 155 -3.65 -17.24 24.85
N ARG A 156 -3.69 -16.45 25.92
CA ARG A 156 -4.90 -15.79 26.42
C ARG A 156 -4.66 -14.32 26.57
N ALA A 157 -5.57 -13.50 26.06
CA ALA A 157 -5.49 -12.05 26.13
C ALA A 157 -6.88 -11.45 26.35
N LYS A 158 -6.92 -10.25 26.94
CA LYS A 158 -8.16 -9.49 27.11
C LYS A 158 -8.70 -8.95 25.79
N SER A 159 -7.80 -8.66 24.84
CA SER A 159 -8.11 -8.09 23.53
C SER A 159 -7.27 -8.77 22.44
N LEU A 160 -7.81 -8.88 21.23
CA LEU A 160 -7.15 -9.47 20.06
C LEU A 160 -7.26 -8.50 18.87
N VAL A 161 -6.14 -8.27 18.18
CA VAL A 161 -6.10 -7.51 16.92
C VAL A 161 -5.68 -8.43 15.78
N ILE A 162 -6.49 -8.54 14.73
CA ILE A 162 -6.24 -9.40 13.56
C ILE A 162 -5.83 -8.55 12.35
N THR A 163 -4.58 -8.70 11.89
CA THR A 163 -4.00 -7.98 10.74
C THR A 163 -3.26 -8.92 9.77
N ALA A 164 -3.86 -10.07 9.47
CA ALA A 164 -3.22 -11.18 8.74
C ALA A 164 -3.11 -11.00 7.22
N GLY A 165 -3.25 -9.78 6.70
CA GLY A 165 -3.08 -9.48 5.27
C GLY A 165 -3.90 -10.41 4.36
N PRO A 166 -3.28 -11.08 3.37
CA PRO A 166 -3.97 -12.03 2.49
C PRO A 166 -4.65 -13.21 3.19
N TRP A 167 -4.25 -13.54 4.42
CA TRP A 167 -4.84 -14.61 5.23
C TRP A 167 -5.96 -14.11 6.17
N ALA A 168 -6.39 -12.85 6.07
CA ALA A 168 -7.40 -12.28 6.97
C ALA A 168 -8.66 -13.15 7.09
N ASN A 169 -9.29 -13.55 5.98
CA ASN A 169 -10.48 -14.41 6.01
C ASN A 169 -10.23 -15.80 6.58
N LYS A 170 -9.01 -16.36 6.42
CA LYS A 170 -8.67 -17.66 7.03
C LYS A 170 -8.68 -17.57 8.56
N LEU A 171 -8.28 -16.43 9.15
CA LEU A 171 -8.36 -16.22 10.60
C LEU A 171 -9.75 -15.79 11.06
N LEU A 172 -10.40 -14.89 10.32
CA LEU A 172 -11.74 -14.38 10.65
C LEU A 172 -12.81 -15.47 10.62
N ALA A 173 -12.65 -16.50 9.78
CA ALA A 173 -13.57 -17.64 9.72
C ALA A 173 -13.68 -18.40 11.05
N HIS A 174 -12.62 -18.46 11.87
CA HIS A 174 -12.65 -19.11 13.20
C HIS A 174 -13.63 -18.41 14.17
N ILE A 175 -13.94 -17.14 13.92
CA ILE A 175 -14.88 -16.35 14.72
C ILE A 175 -16.15 -16.00 13.93
N GLY A 176 -16.47 -16.75 12.87
CA GLY A 176 -17.72 -16.59 12.12
C GLY A 176 -17.79 -15.33 11.26
N LEU A 177 -16.65 -14.72 10.91
CA LEU A 177 -16.60 -13.55 10.04
C LEU A 177 -16.01 -13.89 8.66
N GLN A 178 -16.61 -13.31 7.62
CA GLN A 178 -16.10 -13.38 6.25
C GLN A 178 -16.21 -11.99 5.61
N LEU A 179 -15.07 -11.44 5.19
CA LEU A 179 -15.00 -10.17 4.46
C LEU A 179 -15.04 -10.43 2.94
N PRO A 180 -15.57 -9.51 2.12
CA PRO A 180 -15.56 -9.63 0.67
C PRO A 180 -14.16 -9.31 0.11
N LEU A 181 -13.17 -10.16 0.43
CA LEU A 181 -11.77 -9.95 0.04
C LEU A 181 -11.38 -10.81 -1.15
N LYS A 182 -10.68 -10.20 -2.10
CA LYS A 182 -10.00 -10.90 -3.20
C LYS A 182 -8.50 -10.77 -3.02
N VAL A 183 -7.77 -11.88 -3.14
CA VAL A 183 -6.30 -11.87 -3.09
C VAL A 183 -5.75 -11.97 -4.51
N GLU A 184 -4.88 -11.03 -4.86
CA GLU A 184 -4.25 -10.99 -6.18
C GLU A 184 -2.73 -11.04 -6.04
N LYS A 185 -2.06 -11.81 -6.90
CA LYS A 185 -0.62 -11.82 -7.07
C LYS A 185 -0.24 -10.68 -8.00
N MET A 186 0.64 -9.82 -7.52
CA MET A 186 1.16 -8.67 -8.28
C MET A 186 2.53 -9.02 -8.87
N ASN A 187 2.75 -8.69 -10.14
CA ASN A 187 4.09 -8.67 -10.73
C ASN A 187 4.78 -7.35 -10.40
N VAL A 188 5.97 -7.44 -9.81
CA VAL A 188 6.78 -6.28 -9.44
C VAL A 188 7.96 -6.20 -10.39
N CYS A 189 7.84 -5.34 -11.40
CA CYS A 189 8.80 -5.26 -12.50
C CYS A 189 9.83 -4.15 -12.30
N TYR A 190 11.08 -4.46 -12.61
CA TYR A 190 12.20 -3.54 -12.58
C TYR A 190 12.84 -3.42 -13.97
N TRP A 191 13.08 -2.19 -14.40
CA TRP A 191 13.39 -1.84 -15.78
C TRP A 191 14.75 -1.17 -15.84
N LYS A 192 15.63 -1.66 -16.71
CA LYS A 192 17.02 -1.22 -16.76
C LYS A 192 17.17 0.15 -17.41
N GLU A 193 17.90 1.03 -16.75
CA GLU A 193 18.32 2.31 -17.33
C GLU A 193 19.31 2.08 -18.48
N LYS A 194 19.08 2.76 -19.61
CA LYS A 194 20.04 2.82 -20.72
C LYS A 194 21.30 3.58 -20.32
N VAL A 195 21.13 4.66 -19.56
CA VAL A 195 22.21 5.44 -18.95
C VAL A 195 22.04 5.40 -17.43
N PRO A 196 22.97 4.75 -16.69
CA PRO A 196 22.87 4.64 -15.24
C PRO A 196 22.76 6.00 -14.54
N GLY A 197 21.83 6.08 -13.60
CA GLY A 197 21.57 7.26 -12.79
C GLY A 197 20.63 8.28 -13.44
N THR A 198 19.96 7.94 -14.54
CA THR A 198 18.97 8.82 -15.21
C THR A 198 17.77 9.09 -14.30
N TYR A 199 17.25 8.05 -13.65
CA TYR A 199 16.04 8.06 -12.83
C TYR A 199 16.36 7.77 -11.35
N ASP A 200 17.53 8.22 -10.88
CA ASP A 200 18.06 7.91 -9.55
C ASP A 200 17.32 8.67 -8.43
N VAL A 201 16.98 7.95 -7.37
CA VAL A 201 16.41 8.52 -6.14
C VAL A 201 17.33 9.60 -5.54
N LYS A 202 18.66 9.49 -5.73
CA LYS A 202 19.68 10.45 -5.30
C LYS A 202 19.54 11.80 -5.98
N LYS A 203 19.11 11.81 -7.23
CA LYS A 203 18.80 13.01 -8.02
C LYS A 203 17.36 13.50 -7.81
N ARG A 204 16.62 12.90 -6.87
CA ARG A 204 15.22 13.20 -6.57
C ARG A 204 14.31 13.01 -7.79
N PHE A 205 14.60 12.02 -8.64
CA PHE A 205 13.61 11.60 -9.64
C PHE A 205 12.33 11.16 -8.90
N PRO A 206 11.14 11.63 -9.29
CA PRO A 206 9.94 11.45 -8.49
C PRO A 206 9.43 10.01 -8.53
N CYS A 207 8.66 9.63 -7.52
CA CYS A 207 7.71 8.54 -7.70
C CYS A 207 6.68 8.99 -8.75
N PHE A 208 5.98 8.07 -9.39
CA PHE A 208 4.91 8.45 -10.30
C PHE A 208 3.70 7.53 -10.25
N LEU A 209 2.58 8.06 -10.70
CA LEU A 209 1.30 7.40 -10.84
C LEU A 209 0.65 7.90 -12.13
N LEU A 210 0.36 6.99 -13.05
CA LEU A 210 -0.57 7.23 -14.14
C LEU A 210 -1.97 6.82 -13.64
N THR A 211 -2.95 7.72 -13.67
CA THR A 211 -4.33 7.45 -13.22
C THR A 211 -5.03 6.46 -14.15
N GLU A 212 -4.95 6.77 -15.44
CA GLU A 212 -5.38 5.99 -16.59
C GLU A 212 -4.55 6.45 -17.79
N GLY A 213 -4.50 5.67 -18.87
CA GLY A 213 -3.84 6.08 -20.10
C GLY A 213 -4.09 5.12 -21.24
N GLU A 214 -3.37 5.33 -22.35
CA GLU A 214 -3.52 4.57 -23.60
C GLU A 214 -3.45 3.04 -23.39
N GLU A 215 -2.63 2.58 -22.43
CA GLU A 215 -2.43 1.16 -22.17
C GLU A 215 -3.47 0.54 -21.22
N SER A 216 -4.11 1.35 -20.38
CA SER A 216 -5.03 0.83 -19.36
C SER A 216 -5.90 1.90 -18.69
N ASP A 217 -7.12 1.49 -18.34
CA ASP A 217 -8.05 2.15 -17.42
C ASP A 217 -7.62 2.05 -15.92
N ARG A 218 -6.41 1.56 -15.65
CA ARG A 218 -5.92 1.25 -14.30
C ARG A 218 -4.57 1.89 -14.03
N HIS A 219 -4.32 2.07 -12.74
CA HIS A 219 -3.09 2.68 -12.26
C HIS A 219 -1.83 1.92 -12.70
N ILE A 220 -0.91 2.64 -13.32
CA ILE A 220 0.50 2.27 -13.41
C ILE A 220 1.25 3.16 -12.42
N TYR A 221 2.13 2.57 -11.61
CA TYR A 221 2.93 3.33 -10.66
C TYR A 221 4.39 2.98 -10.78
N GLY A 222 5.25 3.91 -10.37
CA GLY A 222 6.68 3.66 -10.34
C GLY A 222 7.42 4.42 -9.27
N LEU A 223 8.61 3.88 -8.98
CA LEU A 223 9.55 4.42 -8.01
C LEU A 223 10.92 4.55 -8.68
N PRO A 224 11.68 5.60 -8.35
CA PRO A 224 13.00 5.82 -8.92
C PRO A 224 13.95 4.65 -8.64
N SER A 225 15.01 4.60 -9.43
CA SER A 225 16.12 3.65 -9.25
C SER A 225 16.70 3.77 -7.83
N ASN A 226 16.56 2.69 -7.06
CA ASN A 226 16.96 2.61 -5.66
C ASN A 226 17.22 1.16 -5.20
N GLU A 227 16.21 0.27 -5.33
CA GLU A 227 16.27 -1.08 -4.75
C GLU A 227 17.36 -1.95 -5.41
N TYR A 228 17.44 -1.83 -6.74
CA TYR A 228 18.49 -2.41 -7.58
C TYR A 228 19.18 -1.26 -8.31
N PRO A 229 20.51 -1.07 -8.14
CA PRO A 229 21.22 0.00 -8.80
C PRO A 229 21.02 -0.04 -10.32
N GLY A 230 20.50 1.05 -10.89
CA GLY A 230 20.25 1.17 -12.32
C GLY A 230 18.95 0.54 -12.82
N LEU A 231 18.05 0.11 -11.92
CA LEU A 231 16.72 -0.39 -12.29
C LEU A 231 15.60 0.45 -11.66
N VAL A 232 14.71 0.97 -12.49
CA VAL A 232 13.49 1.68 -12.08
C VAL A 232 12.38 0.67 -11.81
N LYS A 233 11.66 0.83 -10.72
CA LYS A 233 10.52 -0.04 -10.39
C LYS A 233 9.27 0.54 -11.04
N ILE A 234 8.62 -0.21 -11.93
CA ILE A 234 7.38 0.21 -12.61
C ILE A 234 6.45 -0.99 -12.64
N CYS A 235 5.26 -0.83 -12.09
CA CYS A 235 4.35 -1.94 -11.85
C CYS A 235 2.92 -1.55 -12.20
N PHE A 236 2.14 -2.55 -12.59
CA PHE A 236 0.71 -2.42 -12.82
C PHE A 236 -0.04 -2.63 -11.50
N HIS A 237 -1.05 -1.80 -11.22
CA HIS A 237 -1.81 -1.88 -9.97
C HIS A 237 -2.97 -2.89 -10.04
N ILE A 238 -2.83 -3.93 -10.85
CA ILE A 238 -3.72 -5.10 -10.92
C ILE A 238 -2.86 -6.37 -10.94
N GLY A 239 -3.39 -7.45 -10.39
CA GLY A 239 -2.77 -8.76 -10.43
C GLY A 239 -3.72 -9.86 -10.84
N ALA A 240 -3.21 -11.09 -10.85
CA ALA A 240 -4.02 -12.28 -11.08
C ALA A 240 -4.51 -12.86 -9.75
N GLU A 241 -5.77 -13.29 -9.70
CA GLU A 241 -6.33 -13.89 -8.50
C GLU A 241 -5.51 -15.12 -8.06
N THR A 242 -5.34 -15.28 -6.74
CA THR A 242 -4.53 -16.38 -6.18
C THR A 242 -4.96 -16.76 -4.77
N ASP A 243 -4.72 -18.02 -4.39
CA ASP A 243 -4.65 -18.42 -2.98
C ASP A 243 -3.30 -17.97 -2.40
N PRO A 244 -3.26 -17.26 -1.26
CA PRO A 244 -2.01 -16.83 -0.64
C PRO A 244 -1.09 -17.99 -0.17
N ASP A 245 -1.64 -19.18 0.11
CA ASP A 245 -0.82 -20.36 0.42
C ASP A 245 -0.14 -20.93 -0.83
N HIS A 246 -0.74 -20.71 -2.00
CA HIS A 246 -0.28 -21.23 -3.30
C HIS A 246 0.08 -20.14 -4.30
N ARG A 247 0.41 -18.92 -3.83
CA ARG A 247 0.76 -17.75 -4.67
C ARG A 247 1.70 -18.07 -5.81
N ASP A 248 2.74 -18.87 -5.55
CA ASP A 248 3.79 -19.11 -6.54
C ASP A 248 3.35 -20.09 -7.65
N LYS A 249 2.18 -20.74 -7.54
CA LYS A 249 1.54 -21.50 -8.63
C LYS A 249 0.84 -20.60 -9.66
N GLN A 250 0.50 -19.36 -9.30
CA GLN A 250 -0.06 -18.39 -10.24
C GLN A 250 1.06 -17.88 -11.16
N THR A 251 0.96 -18.13 -12.47
CA THR A 251 2.00 -17.82 -13.46
C THR A 251 1.61 -16.73 -14.45
N ASP A 252 0.40 -16.17 -14.34
CA ASP A 252 -0.05 -15.08 -15.20
C ASP A 252 0.88 -13.85 -15.09
N ARG A 253 1.24 -13.35 -16.26
CA ARG A 253 2.15 -12.23 -16.51
C ARG A 253 1.66 -11.36 -17.67
N SER A 254 0.38 -11.44 -18.00
CA SER A 254 -0.24 -10.69 -19.09
C SER A 254 -0.10 -9.17 -18.91
N ASP A 255 -0.07 -8.70 -17.66
CA ASP A 255 0.19 -7.31 -17.29
C ASP A 255 1.57 -6.78 -17.71
N ILE A 256 2.57 -7.66 -17.90
CA ILE A 256 3.92 -7.23 -18.33
C ILE A 256 3.88 -6.62 -19.73
N GLY A 257 3.03 -7.13 -20.63
CA GLY A 257 2.90 -6.57 -21.99
C GLY A 257 2.40 -5.13 -21.99
N ILE A 258 1.45 -4.82 -21.11
CA ILE A 258 0.93 -3.46 -20.88
C ILE A 258 2.08 -2.55 -20.41
N LEU A 259 2.87 -3.02 -19.45
CA LEU A 259 4.01 -2.24 -18.94
C LEU A 259 5.13 -2.07 -19.97
N GLN A 260 5.41 -3.06 -20.82
CA GLN A 260 6.40 -2.93 -21.90
C GLN A 260 6.02 -1.80 -22.85
N HIS A 261 4.73 -1.72 -23.23
CA HIS A 261 4.22 -0.63 -24.07
C HIS A 261 4.35 0.73 -23.38
N PHE A 262 3.90 0.82 -22.13
CA PHE A 262 4.02 2.05 -21.33
C PHE A 262 5.46 2.51 -21.16
N VAL A 263 6.39 1.60 -20.86
CA VAL A 263 7.81 1.93 -20.70
C VAL A 263 8.43 2.38 -22.01
N ALA A 264 8.13 1.72 -23.12
CA ALA A 264 8.64 2.11 -24.44
C ALA A 264 8.18 3.53 -24.84
N ARG A 265 6.93 3.88 -24.52
CA ARG A 265 6.33 5.18 -24.85
C ARG A 265 6.75 6.29 -23.89
N CYS A 266 6.56 6.07 -22.59
CA CYS A 266 6.69 7.11 -21.56
C CYS A 266 8.13 7.27 -21.04
N PHE A 267 8.97 6.22 -21.09
CA PHE A 267 10.32 6.22 -20.51
C PHE A 267 11.39 5.83 -21.54
N PRO A 268 11.72 6.70 -22.51
CA PRO A 268 12.68 6.38 -23.57
C PRO A 268 14.09 6.06 -23.05
N GLY A 269 14.43 6.48 -21.84
CA GLY A 269 15.70 6.15 -21.16
C GLY A 269 15.76 4.75 -20.55
N LEU A 270 14.69 3.96 -20.62
CA LEU A 270 14.63 2.59 -20.12
C LEU A 270 14.67 1.56 -21.27
N ILE A 271 15.21 0.39 -20.97
CA ILE A 271 15.04 -0.80 -21.82
C ILE A 271 13.61 -1.30 -21.59
N PRO A 272 12.77 -1.43 -22.64
CA PRO A 272 11.37 -1.85 -22.51
C PRO A 272 11.24 -3.38 -22.33
N GLU A 273 12.13 -3.96 -21.53
CA GLU A 273 12.08 -5.34 -21.08
C GLU A 273 12.41 -5.38 -19.58
N PRO A 274 11.60 -6.06 -18.75
CA PRO A 274 11.87 -6.12 -17.32
C PRO A 274 13.13 -6.95 -17.06
N ALA A 275 14.10 -6.34 -16.37
CA ALA A 275 15.34 -7.00 -15.96
C ALA A 275 15.12 -7.93 -14.77
N VAL A 276 14.18 -7.58 -13.88
CA VAL A 276 13.78 -8.37 -12.72
C VAL A 276 12.26 -8.33 -12.60
N VAL A 277 11.66 -9.49 -12.30
CA VAL A 277 10.24 -9.60 -11.95
C VAL A 277 10.09 -10.35 -10.64
N GLU A 278 9.68 -9.64 -9.60
CA GLU A 278 9.33 -10.23 -8.31
C GLU A 278 7.81 -10.40 -8.17
N SER A 279 7.38 -10.98 -7.05
CA SER A 279 5.97 -11.18 -6.74
C SER A 279 5.59 -10.58 -5.39
N CYS A 280 4.42 -9.95 -5.35
CA CYS A 280 3.77 -9.46 -4.13
C CYS A 280 2.30 -9.94 -4.09
N MET A 281 1.55 -9.56 -3.06
CA MET A 281 0.12 -9.80 -3.00
C MET A 281 -0.64 -8.56 -2.54
N TYR A 282 -1.77 -8.30 -3.17
CA TYR A 282 -2.79 -7.39 -2.67
C TYR A 282 -3.96 -8.17 -2.09
N THR A 283 -4.68 -7.54 -1.16
CA THR A 283 -5.92 -8.04 -0.59
C THR A 283 -6.95 -6.95 -0.77
N LEU A 284 -7.74 -7.09 -1.82
CA LEU A 284 -8.66 -6.08 -2.33
C LEU A 284 -10.02 -6.22 -1.65
N THR A 285 -10.60 -5.09 -1.28
CA THR A 285 -12.03 -4.92 -1.05
C THR A 285 -12.74 -4.51 -2.35
N PRO A 286 -14.08 -4.68 -2.46
CA PRO A 286 -14.81 -4.32 -3.68
C PRO A 286 -14.72 -2.83 -4.04
N ASP A 287 -14.56 -1.96 -3.03
CA ASP A 287 -14.45 -0.51 -3.16
C ASP A 287 -13.01 0.00 -3.02
N SER A 288 -12.03 -0.90 -2.91
CA SER A 288 -10.63 -0.57 -2.65
C SER A 288 -10.37 0.23 -1.36
N HIS A 289 -11.33 0.32 -0.42
CA HIS A 289 -11.14 0.96 0.88
C HIS A 289 -10.78 -0.04 1.97
N PHE A 290 -10.05 0.41 2.99
CA PHE A 290 -9.65 -0.45 4.10
C PHE A 290 -10.87 -0.99 4.88
N VAL A 291 -10.67 -2.06 5.63
CA VAL A 291 -11.63 -2.50 6.64
C VAL A 291 -10.96 -2.40 8.01
N LEU A 292 -11.48 -1.51 8.85
CA LEU A 292 -11.02 -1.26 10.22
C LEU A 292 -12.25 -1.33 11.13
N ASP A 293 -12.39 -2.41 11.90
CA ASP A 293 -13.61 -2.61 12.69
C ASP A 293 -13.42 -3.54 13.90
N CYS A 294 -14.45 -3.60 14.73
CA CYS A 294 -14.57 -4.59 15.80
C CYS A 294 -15.51 -5.73 15.38
N HIS A 295 -15.35 -6.90 15.98
CA HIS A 295 -16.29 -7.99 15.80
C HIS A 295 -17.67 -7.61 16.36
N PRO A 296 -18.78 -7.84 15.64
CA PRO A 296 -20.11 -7.35 16.01
C PRO A 296 -20.61 -7.89 17.36
N ALA A 297 -20.26 -9.14 17.70
CA ALA A 297 -20.60 -9.75 18.99
C ALA A 297 -19.51 -9.65 20.07
N TYR A 298 -18.27 -9.26 19.71
CA TYR A 298 -17.10 -9.32 20.61
C TYR A 298 -16.24 -8.06 20.44
N SER A 299 -16.57 -7.00 21.18
CA SER A 299 -15.91 -5.69 21.03
C SER A 299 -14.41 -5.70 21.33
N ASN A 300 -13.92 -6.71 22.07
CA ASN A 300 -12.50 -6.94 22.36
C ASN A 300 -11.75 -7.70 21.24
N ILE A 301 -12.40 -7.98 20.11
CA ILE A 301 -11.75 -8.52 18.91
C ILE A 301 -11.84 -7.47 17.81
N VAL A 302 -10.69 -6.94 17.41
CA VAL A 302 -10.54 -5.89 16.40
C VAL A 302 -9.82 -6.44 15.19
N PHE A 303 -10.12 -5.94 14.00
CA PHE A 303 -9.43 -6.37 12.78
C PHE A 303 -9.15 -5.21 11.82
N GLY A 304 -8.03 -5.33 11.14
CA GLY A 304 -7.60 -4.47 10.04
C GLY A 304 -7.26 -5.32 8.83
N ALA A 305 -8.01 -5.17 7.74
CA ALA A 305 -7.86 -5.97 6.53
C ALA A 305 -8.22 -5.18 5.27
N GLY A 306 -8.03 -5.79 4.08
CA GLY A 306 -8.50 -5.20 2.83
C GLY A 306 -7.77 -3.91 2.44
N PHE A 307 -6.45 -3.88 2.61
CA PHE A 307 -5.65 -2.67 2.39
C PHE A 307 -5.40 -2.32 0.91
N SER A 308 -5.98 -3.10 -0.01
CA SER A 308 -6.17 -2.79 -1.43
C SER A 308 -4.93 -2.23 -2.14
N GLY A 309 -3.75 -2.74 -1.81
CA GLY A 309 -2.50 -2.36 -2.46
C GLY A 309 -1.90 -1.02 -2.04
N HIS A 310 -2.52 -0.27 -1.13
CA HIS A 310 -2.06 1.08 -0.79
C HIS A 310 -1.96 1.38 0.71
N GLY A 311 -2.15 0.40 1.60
CA GLY A 311 -2.14 0.58 3.06
C GLY A 311 -0.80 0.78 3.75
N PHE A 312 0.34 0.40 3.15
CA PHE A 312 1.65 0.43 3.85
C PHE A 312 1.99 1.82 4.42
N LYS A 313 1.75 2.88 3.66
CA LYS A 313 2.02 4.27 4.06
C LYS A 313 1.18 4.75 5.25
N PHE A 314 0.04 4.11 5.49
CA PHE A 314 -0.86 4.37 6.62
C PHE A 314 -0.55 3.48 7.83
N GLY A 315 0.47 2.62 7.77
CA GLY A 315 0.78 1.65 8.82
C GLY A 315 0.76 2.23 10.24
N PRO A 316 1.44 3.36 10.53
CA PRO A 316 1.45 3.95 11.86
C PRO A 316 0.07 4.41 12.32
N ILE A 317 -0.69 5.12 11.48
CA ILE A 317 -2.02 5.61 11.87
C ILE A 317 -3.02 4.46 12.01
N ILE A 318 -2.94 3.44 11.14
CA ILE A 318 -3.76 2.23 11.27
C ILE A 318 -3.43 1.52 12.59
N GLY A 319 -2.15 1.40 12.95
CA GLY A 319 -1.74 0.82 14.23
C GLY A 319 -2.32 1.57 15.42
N LYS A 320 -2.29 2.91 15.39
CA LYS A 320 -2.92 3.78 16.39
C LYS A 320 -4.44 3.56 16.47
N LEU A 321 -5.13 3.60 15.34
CA LEU A 321 -6.59 3.42 15.27
C LEU A 321 -7.04 2.03 15.77
N LEU A 322 -6.31 0.98 15.40
CA LEU A 322 -6.60 -0.38 15.89
C LEU A 322 -6.31 -0.52 17.39
N CYS A 323 -5.30 0.20 17.91
CA CYS A 323 -5.04 0.28 19.35
C CYS A 323 -6.19 0.95 20.09
N GLU A 324 -6.63 2.13 19.64
CA GLU A 324 -7.79 2.87 20.18
C GLU A 324 -9.04 1.97 20.24
N LEU A 325 -9.36 1.30 19.13
CA LEU A 325 -10.47 0.33 19.08
C LEU A 325 -10.29 -0.81 20.08
N SER A 326 -9.08 -1.36 20.21
CA SER A 326 -8.80 -2.50 21.10
C SER A 326 -8.90 -2.16 22.58
N LEU A 327 -8.75 -0.87 22.92
CA LEU A 327 -8.91 -0.30 24.25
C LEU A 327 -10.34 0.17 24.53
N GLY A 328 -11.24 0.10 23.54
CA GLY A 328 -12.61 0.61 23.65
C GLY A 328 -12.70 2.14 23.61
N GLU A 329 -11.66 2.81 23.11
CA GLU A 329 -11.62 4.26 22.97
C GLU A 329 -12.36 4.71 21.70
N VAL A 330 -12.76 5.99 21.68
CA VAL A 330 -13.30 6.62 20.47
C VAL A 330 -12.15 6.84 19.49
N PRO A 331 -12.23 6.30 18.25
CA PRO A 331 -11.17 6.50 17.28
C PRO A 331 -10.96 7.98 16.96
N SER A 332 -9.70 8.36 16.79
CA SER A 332 -9.26 9.71 16.46
C SER A 332 -9.67 10.20 15.05
N TYR A 333 -10.10 9.29 14.19
CA TYR A 333 -10.64 9.58 12.86
C TYR A 333 -12.01 8.95 12.67
N ASP A 334 -12.83 9.54 11.80
CA ASP A 334 -14.08 8.92 11.37
C ASP A 334 -13.79 7.63 10.58
N LEU A 335 -14.12 6.49 11.18
CA LEU A 335 -13.96 5.18 10.57
C LEU A 335 -15.16 4.76 9.72
N SER A 336 -16.18 5.60 9.56
CA SER A 336 -17.38 5.29 8.75
C SER A 336 -17.05 4.74 7.35
N PRO A 337 -16.07 5.29 6.60
CA PRO A 337 -15.65 4.73 5.31
C PRO A 337 -15.00 3.33 5.40
N PHE A 338 -14.51 2.95 6.58
CA PHE A 338 -13.75 1.71 6.81
C PHE A 338 -14.55 0.62 7.53
N ARG A 339 -15.78 0.89 7.98
CA ARG A 339 -16.62 -0.11 8.66
C ARG A 339 -17.03 -1.23 7.72
N ILE A 340 -17.11 -2.46 8.22
CA ILE A 340 -17.54 -3.64 7.44
C ILE A 340 -18.98 -3.51 6.93
N ARG A 341 -19.84 -2.83 7.70
CA ARG A 341 -21.27 -2.67 7.41
C ARG A 341 -21.58 -2.00 6.06
N ARG A 342 -20.63 -1.26 5.49
CA ARG A 342 -20.81 -0.64 4.16
C ARG A 342 -21.04 -1.66 3.04
N PHE A 343 -20.68 -2.92 3.25
CA PHE A 343 -20.92 -4.02 2.31
C PHE A 343 -22.23 -4.77 2.55
N GLN A 344 -22.90 -4.58 3.69
CA GLN A 344 -24.10 -5.36 4.07
C GLN A 344 -25.34 -5.02 3.22
N GLY A 345 -25.31 -3.95 2.42
CA GLY A 345 -26.34 -3.64 1.41
C GLY A 345 -26.13 -4.31 0.05
N ASN A 346 -24.95 -4.86 -0.23
CA ASN A 346 -24.58 -5.47 -1.52
C ASN A 346 -24.42 -7.00 -1.47
N THR A 347 -24.63 -7.61 -0.30
CA THR A 347 -24.69 -9.05 -0.14
C THR A 347 -26.14 -9.51 -0.15
N LYS A 348 -26.55 -10.26 -1.18
CA LYS A 348 -27.70 -11.15 -1.04
C LYS A 348 -27.46 -12.04 0.18
N SER A 349 -28.34 -11.90 1.16
CA SER A 349 -28.50 -12.65 2.41
C SER A 349 -27.52 -13.77 2.72
N ALA A 350 -26.76 -13.59 3.80
CA ALA A 350 -26.52 -14.61 4.82
C ALA A 350 -26.01 -13.89 6.09
N LEU A 351 -26.96 -13.44 6.92
CA LEU A 351 -26.74 -13.13 8.33
C LEU A 351 -27.05 -14.38 9.15
#